data_AF-A0A2V9A5L7-F1
#
_entry.id   AF-A0A2V9A5L7-F1
#
_cell.length_a   1.000
_cell.length_b   1.000
_cell.length_c   1.000
_cell.angle_alpha   90.00
_cell.angle_beta   90.00
_cell.angle_gamma   90.00
#
_symmetry.space_group_name_H-M   'P 1'
#
loop_
_entity.id
_entity.type
_entity.pdbx_description
1 polymer ?
#
loop_
_entity_poly.entity_id
_entity_poly.type
_entity_poly.pdbx_seq_one_letter_code
_entity_poly.pdbx_strand_id
1 'polypeptide(L)'
;MFARSETRATVLGGNQPGTLRRAVKRVLAKQEKQFNSLEITRVVSKRFLGIPFVSVAAHTRHIQQSICLVPAKDFVLGEPVPGAPQTRASNDGKQRHAEANTKQYTALISSS
;
A
#
# COMPACT_ATOMS: atom_id res chain seq x y z
N MET A 1 -20.06 0.49 12.29
CA MET A 1 -19.24 -0.53 13.00
C MET A 1 -18.10 -0.93 12.07
N PHE A 2 -16.86 -0.53 12.35
CA PHE A 2 -15.70 -0.96 11.56
C PHE A 2 -15.29 -2.36 12.03
N ALA A 3 -15.63 -3.39 11.26
CA ALA A 3 -15.19 -4.75 11.54
C ALA A 3 -13.66 -4.83 11.39
N ARG A 4 -12.95 -4.97 12.50
CA ARG A 4 -11.49 -5.07 12.57
C ARG A 4 -11.09 -6.51 12.23
N SER A 5 -10.95 -6.83 10.94
CA SER A 5 -10.45 -8.14 10.52
C SER A 5 -8.93 -8.17 10.71
N GLU A 6 -8.44 -9.01 11.63
CA GLU A 6 -7.03 -9.34 11.72
C GLU A 6 -6.68 -10.44 10.72
N THR A 7 -5.68 -10.15 9.87
CA THR A 7 -5.19 -11.09 8.88
C THR A 7 -3.74 -11.45 9.22
N ARG A 8 -3.46 -12.75 9.29
CA ARG A 8 -2.12 -13.28 9.59
C ARG A 8 -1.57 -14.14 8.45
N ALA A 9 -0.29 -13.98 8.15
CA ALA A 9 0.45 -14.86 7.26
C ALA A 9 1.79 -15.29 7.86
N THR A 10 2.14 -16.55 7.66
CA THR A 10 3.43 -17.12 8.04
C THR A 10 4.12 -17.68 6.81
N VAL A 11 5.42 -17.40 6.68
CA VAL A 11 6.26 -17.86 5.57
C VAL A 11 7.57 -18.40 6.14
N LEU A 12 8.00 -19.55 5.64
CA LEU A 12 9.29 -20.15 5.95
C LEU A 12 10.36 -19.62 4.98
N GLY A 13 11.58 -19.41 5.45
CA GLY A 13 12.71 -19.02 4.60
C GLY A 13 13.82 -18.29 5.34
N GLY A 14 15.07 -18.56 4.95
CA GLY A 14 16.27 -18.02 5.62
C GLY A 14 16.66 -16.59 5.24
N ASN A 15 16.16 -16.07 4.11
CA ASN A 15 16.45 -14.69 3.69
C ASN A 15 15.44 -13.71 4.32
N GLN A 16 15.81 -13.04 5.41
CA GLN A 16 14.95 -12.14 6.18
C GLN A 16 14.12 -11.15 5.33
N PRO A 17 14.73 -10.24 4.53
CA PRO A 17 13.96 -9.31 3.70
C PRO A 17 13.04 -9.99 2.69
N GLY A 18 13.50 -11.08 2.06
CA GLY A 18 12.73 -11.83 1.07
C GLY A 18 11.52 -12.54 1.66
N THR A 19 11.71 -13.19 2.81
CA THR A 19 10.66 -13.90 3.55
C THR A 19 9.62 -12.92 4.11
N LEU A 20 10.04 -11.75 4.61
CA LEU A 20 9.11 -10.70 5.05
C LEU A 20 8.26 -10.18 3.90
N ARG A 21 8.88 -9.83 2.76
CA ARG A 21 8.14 -9.39 1.56
C ARG A 21 7.11 -10.43 1.10
N ARG A 22 7.48 -11.72 1.13
CA ARG A 22 6.55 -12.81 0.83
C ARG A 22 5.41 -12.90 1.85
N ALA A 23 5.70 -12.73 3.14
CA ALA A 23 4.68 -12.75 4.19
C ALA A 23 3.68 -11.60 4.00
N VAL A 24 4.16 -10.38 3.72
CA VAL A 24 3.30 -9.22 3.43
C VAL A 24 2.44 -9.46 2.18
N LYS A 25 3.03 -9.96 1.08
CA LYS A 25 2.25 -10.32 -0.12
C LYS A 25 1.14 -11.33 0.18
N ARG A 26 1.40 -12.32 1.05
CA ARG A 26 0.37 -13.28 1.48
C ARG A 26 -0.73 -12.64 2.32
N VAL A 27 -0.41 -11.66 3.17
CA VAL A 27 -1.44 -10.91 3.90
C VAL A 27 -2.32 -10.12 2.93
N LEU A 28 -1.72 -9.45 1.95
CA LEU A 28 -2.45 -8.69 0.92
C LEU A 28 -3.34 -9.60 0.06
N ALA A 29 -2.83 -10.75 -0.37
CA ALA A 29 -3.57 -11.69 -1.20
C ALA A 29 -4.76 -12.37 -0.48
N LYS A 30 -4.74 -12.41 0.86
CA LYS A 30 -5.86 -12.92 1.66
C LYS A 30 -7.00 -11.92 1.80
N GLN A 31 -6.80 -10.68 1.36
CA GLN A 31 -7.77 -9.63 1.57
C GLN A 31 -8.69 -9.49 0.34
N GLU A 32 -9.96 -9.84 0.51
CA GLU A 32 -10.95 -9.81 -0.57
C GLU A 32 -11.61 -8.43 -0.74
N LYS A 33 -11.60 -7.61 0.32
CA LYS A 33 -12.25 -6.30 0.35
C LYS A 33 -11.27 -5.19 -0.02
N GLN A 34 -11.76 -4.16 -0.70
CA GLN A 34 -10.99 -2.93 -0.97
C GLN A 34 -10.60 -2.24 0.35
N PHE A 35 -9.32 -1.92 0.50
CA PHE A 35 -8.76 -1.14 1.60
C PHE A 35 -7.73 -0.17 1.03
N ASN A 36 -7.57 0.99 1.67
CA ASN A 36 -6.54 1.95 1.29
C ASN A 36 -5.31 1.88 2.20
N SER A 37 -5.45 1.23 3.36
CA SER A 37 -4.42 1.17 4.37
C SER A 37 -4.39 -0.20 5.02
N LEU A 38 -3.18 -0.69 5.27
CA LEU A 38 -2.92 -1.92 5.99
C LEU A 38 -1.97 -1.60 7.14
N GLU A 39 -2.45 -1.78 8.35
CA GLU A 39 -1.67 -1.56 9.57
C GLU A 39 -1.05 -2.87 10.00
N ILE A 40 0.28 -2.99 9.91
CA ILE A 40 1.00 -4.15 10.43
C ILE A 40 1.12 -4.00 11.94
N THR A 41 0.49 -4.88 12.70
CA THR A 41 0.49 -4.84 14.17
C THR A 41 1.62 -5.66 14.76
N ARG A 42 2.04 -6.74 14.08
CA ARG A 42 3.09 -7.63 14.56
C ARG A 42 3.91 -8.18 13.41
N VAL A 43 5.23 -8.15 13.59
CA VAL A 43 6.19 -8.90 12.79
C VAL A 43 7.01 -9.77 13.74
N VAL A 44 6.95 -11.08 13.54
CA VAL A 44 7.71 -12.05 14.33
C VAL A 44 8.64 -12.78 13.40
N SER A 45 9.94 -12.76 13.68
CA SER A 45 10.88 -13.68 13.07
C SER A 45 11.53 -14.58 14.10
N LYS A 46 11.41 -15.90 13.89
CA LYS A 46 11.93 -16.93 14.78
C LYS A 46 12.34 -18.16 13.98
N ARG A 47 12.89 -19.16 14.67
CA ARG A 47 13.12 -20.50 14.13
C ARG A 47 12.26 -21.50 14.90
N PHE A 48 11.67 -22.46 14.20
CA PHE A 48 10.99 -23.60 14.80
C PHE A 48 11.61 -24.87 14.22
N LEU A 49 12.08 -25.77 15.08
CA LEU A 49 12.82 -26.98 14.68
C LEU A 49 13.99 -26.69 13.71
N GLY A 50 14.72 -25.61 13.97
CA GLY A 50 15.84 -25.18 13.11
C GLY A 50 15.43 -24.44 11.83
N ILE A 51 14.14 -24.42 11.46
CA ILE A 51 13.64 -23.78 10.24
C ILE A 51 13.27 -22.32 10.52
N PRO A 52 13.89 -21.33 9.84
CA PRO A 52 13.54 -19.92 9.99
C PRO A 52 12.17 -19.60 9.38
N PHE A 53 11.39 -18.79 10.10
CA PHE A 53 10.11 -18.29 9.63
C PHE A 53 9.90 -16.82 9.99
N VAL A 54 9.03 -16.18 9.22
CA VAL A 54 8.49 -14.86 9.49
C VAL A 54 6.97 -14.96 9.53
N SER A 55 6.37 -14.35 10.54
CA SER A 55 4.93 -14.22 10.70
C SER A 55 4.56 -12.75 10.79
N VAL A 56 3.58 -12.34 9.98
CA VAL A 56 3.08 -10.97 9.92
C VAL A 56 1.59 -11.01 10.28
N ALA A 57 1.18 -10.16 11.22
CA ALA A 57 -0.22 -9.87 11.51
C ALA A 57 -0.52 -8.42 11.15
N ALA A 58 -1.68 -8.18 10.57
CA ALA A 58 -2.10 -6.87 10.15
C ALA A 58 -3.62 -6.69 10.25
N HIS A 59 -4.05 -5.44 10.33
CA HIS A 59 -5.44 -5.04 10.16
C HIS A 59 -5.62 -4.23 8.89
N THR A 60 -6.68 -4.50 8.17
CA THR A 60 -7.14 -3.56 7.15
C THR A 60 -7.78 -2.35 7.80
N ARG A 61 -7.46 -1.18 7.24
CA ARG A 61 -8.00 0.11 7.63
C ARG A 61 -8.51 0.80 6.37
N HIS A 62 -9.60 1.53 6.53
CA HIS A 62 -10.08 2.45 5.51
C HIS A 62 -9.93 3.86 6.07
N ILE A 63 -8.87 4.55 5.67
CA ILE A 63 -8.60 5.94 6.03
C ILE A 63 -9.58 6.80 5.22
N GLN A 64 -10.61 7.32 5.86
CA GLN A 64 -11.48 8.30 5.23
C GLN A 64 -10.70 9.60 5.07
N GLN A 65 -10.79 10.23 3.89
CA GLN A 65 -10.11 11.50 3.61
C GLN A 65 -10.69 12.67 4.43
N SER A 66 -11.89 12.52 5.00
CA SER A 66 -12.49 13.50 5.91
C SER A 66 -13.43 12.82 6.92
N ILE A 67 -13.69 13.52 8.03
CA ILE A 67 -14.68 13.14 9.06
C ILE A 67 -16.13 13.30 8.55
N CYS A 68 -16.33 13.98 7.43
CA CYS A 68 -17.63 14.14 6.80
C CYS A 68 -17.84 13.02 5.78
N LEU A 69 -18.88 12.21 5.97
CA LEU A 69 -19.41 11.36 4.90
C LEU A 69 -20.00 12.32 3.86
N VAL A 70 -19.23 12.65 2.82
CA VAL A 70 -19.76 13.41 1.68
C VAL A 70 -20.80 12.51 1.01
N PRO A 71 -22.09 12.90 1.00
CA PRO A 71 -23.11 12.16 0.29
C PRO A 71 -22.71 12.00 -1.17
N ALA A 72 -22.99 10.85 -1.78
CA ALA A 72 -22.68 10.57 -3.19
C ALA A 72 -23.31 11.58 -4.18
N LYS A 73 -24.19 12.46 -3.69
CA LYS A 73 -24.85 13.53 -4.42
C LYS A 73 -23.94 14.72 -4.71
N ASP A 74 -22.86 14.88 -3.95
CA ASP A 74 -21.94 16.02 -4.08
C ASP A 74 -20.70 15.70 -4.93
N PHE A 75 -20.57 14.46 -5.41
CA PHE A 75 -19.70 14.16 -6.55
C PHE A 75 -20.36 14.70 -7.82
N VAL A 76 -20.35 16.01 -7.98
CA VAL A 76 -20.41 16.62 -9.30
C VAL A 76 -19.14 16.16 -10.01
N LEU A 77 -19.23 15.05 -10.74
CA LEU A 77 -18.33 14.76 -11.83
C LEU A 77 -18.37 16.00 -12.70
N GLY A 78 -17.34 16.85 -12.57
CA GLY A 78 -17.28 18.15 -13.20
C GLY A 78 -17.78 18.05 -14.63
N GLU A 79 -18.93 18.68 -14.87
CA GLU A 79 -19.54 18.82 -16.18
C GLU A 79 -18.44 19.24 -17.19
N PRO A 80 -18.43 18.68 -18.40
CA PRO A 80 -17.48 19.09 -19.41
C PRO A 80 -17.72 20.57 -19.71
N VAL A 81 -16.72 21.40 -19.37
CA VAL A 81 -16.74 22.84 -19.66
C VAL A 81 -17.05 23.02 -21.14
N PRO A 82 -18.18 23.65 -21.51
CA PRO A 82 -18.49 23.94 -22.91
C PRO A 82 -17.54 25.07 -23.33
N GLY A 83 -16.50 24.73 -24.09
CA GLY A 83 -15.62 25.73 -24.69
C GLY A 83 -14.13 25.38 -24.80
N ALA A 84 -13.67 24.19 -24.42
CA ALA A 84 -12.27 23.82 -24.66
C ALA A 84 -12.03 23.48 -26.15
N PRO A 85 -11.09 24.15 -26.86
CA PRO A 85 -10.76 23.81 -28.24
C PRO A 85 -10.15 22.41 -28.30
N GLN A 86 -10.67 21.55 -29.19
CA GLN A 86 -10.07 20.25 -29.47
C GLN A 86 -8.72 20.45 -30.17
N THR A 87 -7.61 20.27 -29.45
CA THR A 87 -6.30 20.11 -30.08
C THR A 87 -6.16 18.66 -30.54
N ARG A 88 -6.23 18.49 -31.86
CA ARG A 88 -6.01 17.23 -32.58
C ARG A 88 -4.65 16.61 -32.19
N ALA A 89 -4.66 15.29 -32.08
CA ALA A 89 -3.49 14.47 -31.82
C ALA A 89 -2.39 14.64 -32.89
N SER A 90 -1.15 14.72 -32.42
CA SER A 90 0.03 14.29 -33.19
C SER A 90 0.97 13.52 -32.26
N ASN A 91 1.27 12.29 -32.65
CA ASN A 91 2.37 11.48 -32.13
C ASN A 91 3.70 12.14 -32.50
N ASP A 92 4.64 12.28 -31.57
CA ASP A 92 6.05 11.89 -31.75
C ASP A 92 6.87 12.08 -30.46
N GLY A 93 7.81 11.15 -30.21
CA GLY A 93 9.10 11.49 -29.61
C GLY A 93 9.29 11.56 -28.08
N LYS A 94 9.97 10.52 -27.56
CA LYS A 94 11.20 10.61 -26.73
C LYS A 94 11.07 10.47 -25.19
N GLN A 95 11.58 9.32 -24.72
CA GLN A 95 11.98 9.01 -23.35
C GLN A 95 12.84 10.11 -22.70
N ARG A 96 12.57 10.44 -21.43
CA ARG A 96 13.60 10.88 -20.47
C ARG A 96 13.29 10.35 -19.06
N HIS A 97 14.30 9.69 -18.49
CA HIS A 97 14.44 9.31 -17.08
C HIS A 97 14.12 10.48 -16.12
N ALA A 98 13.48 10.18 -14.99
CA ALA A 98 13.66 10.95 -13.76
C ALA A 98 13.44 10.07 -12.53
N GLU A 99 14.56 9.56 -12.06
CA GLU A 99 14.81 8.94 -10.76
C GLU A 99 14.73 10.03 -9.68
N ALA A 100 13.69 10.01 -8.85
CA ALA A 100 13.61 10.89 -7.68
C ALA A 100 12.59 10.34 -6.67
N ASN A 101 13.07 9.58 -5.68
CA ASN A 101 12.74 9.77 -4.25
C ASN A 101 13.34 8.61 -3.42
N THR A 102 14.65 8.64 -3.21
CA THR A 102 15.33 7.70 -2.28
C THR A 102 15.95 8.44 -1.09
N LYS A 103 15.76 9.75 -0.98
CA LYS A 103 16.43 10.59 0.03
C LYS A 103 15.61 10.81 1.31
N GLN A 104 14.32 10.46 1.35
CA GLN A 104 13.49 10.75 2.53
C GLN A 104 13.67 9.75 3.69
N TYR A 105 14.30 8.59 3.49
CA TYR A 105 14.43 7.57 4.53
C TYR A 105 15.80 7.51 5.24
N THR A 106 16.81 8.26 4.76
CA THR A 106 18.17 8.21 5.32
C THR A 106 18.35 9.13 6.53
N ALA A 107 17.48 10.11 6.75
CA ALA A 107 17.66 11.09 7.83
C ALA A 107 17.25 10.59 9.23
N LEU A 108 16.61 9.42 9.35
CA LEU A 108 16.10 8.92 10.64
C LEU A 108 16.99 7.85 11.31
N ILE A 109 18.16 7.55 10.74
CA ILE A 109 19.02 6.46 11.22
C ILE A 109 20.33 6.94 11.85
N SER A 110 20.54 8.26 11.98
CA SER A 110 21.72 8.83 12.62
C SER A 110 21.31 9.73 13.78
N SER A 111 20.75 9.13 14.82
CA SER A 111 20.51 9.77 16.12
C SER A 111 20.64 8.71 17.21
N SER A 112 21.85 8.18 17.38
CA SER A 112 22.33 7.44 18.56
C SER A 112 23.82 7.69 18.73
#